data_AF-A0A6L7PWK5-F1
#
_entry.id   AF-A0A6L7PWK5-F1
#
_cell.length_a   1.000
_cell.length_b   1.000
_cell.length_c   1.000
_cell.angle_alpha   90.00
_cell.angle_beta   90.00
_cell.angle_gamma   90.00
#
_symmetry.space_group_name_H-M   'P 1'
#
loop_
_entity.id
_entity.type
_entity.pdbx_description
1 polymer ?
#
loop_
_entity_poly.entity_id
_entity_poly.type
_entity_poly.pdbx_seq_one_letter_code
_entity_poly.pdbx_strand_id
1 'polypeptide(L)'
;MDEYDDNRELEGRRKETEGSEDIGTLLKRLRGRVSLREVTRRTGVSSSYLSQIERGVSRPGAIVVRKLAELYHVDSLELLKRAGHGPQPDPYSNEAMDVERAYRFVLADPAFRVGTRPDGPLTVNAKRFIVEMYEKFTGKRLLQ
;
A
#
# COMPACT_ATOMS: atom_id res chain seq x y z
N MET A 1 -12.26 -46.50 -5.24
CA MET A 1 -13.27 -45.52 -4.80
C MET A 1 -12.45 -44.53 -4.03
N ASP A 2 -11.89 -43.57 -4.78
CA ASP A 2 -10.67 -42.90 -4.38
C ASP A 2 -11.05 -41.51 -3.85
N GLU A 3 -11.15 -41.44 -2.53
CA GLU A 3 -11.18 -40.18 -1.78
C GLU A 3 -9.80 -39.56 -1.79
N TYR A 4 -9.43 -38.82 -2.83
CA TYR A 4 -8.33 -37.86 -2.75
C TYR A 4 -8.63 -36.65 -3.62
N ASP A 5 -8.28 -35.48 -3.09
CA ASP A 5 -8.05 -34.21 -3.80
C ASP A 5 -9.11 -33.10 -3.67
N ASP A 6 -9.65 -32.89 -2.46
CA ASP A 6 -10.38 -31.65 -2.10
C ASP A 6 -9.63 -30.77 -1.07
N ASN A 7 -8.30 -30.94 -0.99
CA ASN A 7 -7.45 -30.15 -0.06
C ASN A 7 -6.45 -29.21 -0.77
N ARG A 8 -6.31 -29.27 -2.10
CA ARG A 8 -5.38 -28.38 -2.84
C ARG A 8 -5.90 -26.96 -3.06
N GLU A 9 -7.22 -26.75 -3.10
CA GLU A 9 -7.79 -25.42 -3.36
C GLU A 9 -7.78 -24.49 -2.14
N LEU A 10 -7.67 -25.05 -0.93
CA LEU A 10 -7.66 -24.26 0.32
C LEU A 10 -6.26 -23.73 0.68
N GLU A 11 -5.18 -24.30 0.14
CA GLU A 11 -3.82 -23.81 0.34
C GLU A 11 -3.47 -22.59 -0.53
N GLY A 12 -4.11 -22.44 -1.69
CA GLY A 12 -3.89 -21.30 -2.60
C GLY A 12 -4.37 -19.96 -2.03
N ARG A 13 -5.51 -19.98 -1.31
CA ARG A 13 -6.11 -18.75 -0.74
C ARG A 13 -5.42 -18.24 0.53
N ARG A 14 -4.65 -19.07 1.24
CA ARG A 14 -3.94 -18.64 2.46
C ARG A 14 -2.67 -17.85 2.20
N LYS A 15 -2.02 -18.04 1.05
CA LYS A 15 -0.73 -17.39 0.74
C LYS A 15 -0.83 -15.92 0.30
N GLU A 16 -2.00 -15.42 -0.09
CA GLU A 16 -2.14 -14.02 -0.53
C GLU A 16 -2.37 -13.04 0.63
N THR A 17 -2.74 -13.53 1.81
CA THR A 17 -2.98 -12.71 3.02
C THR A 17 -1.89 -12.84 4.09
N GLU A 18 -0.88 -13.69 3.89
CA GLU A 18 0.28 -13.79 4.79
C GLU A 18 1.26 -12.64 4.54
N GLY A 19 0.94 -11.49 5.15
CA GLY A 19 1.92 -10.50 5.61
C GLY A 19 2.63 -9.70 4.53
N SER A 20 1.96 -8.69 3.96
CA SER A 20 2.71 -7.53 3.48
C SER A 20 3.35 -6.86 4.70
N GLU A 21 4.61 -7.19 5.00
CA GLU A 21 5.39 -6.54 6.05
C GLU A 21 5.25 -5.02 5.89
N ASP A 22 4.75 -4.33 6.92
CA ASP A 22 4.67 -2.87 6.91
C ASP A 22 6.04 -2.28 6.59
N ILE A 23 6.06 -1.24 5.76
CA ILE A 23 7.30 -0.62 5.29
C ILE A 23 8.23 -0.21 6.45
N GLY A 24 7.67 0.22 7.58
CA GLY A 24 8.44 0.55 8.78
C GLY A 24 9.14 -0.67 9.38
N THR A 25 8.45 -1.80 9.47
CA THR A 25 9.00 -3.06 9.96
C THR A 25 10.09 -3.59 9.04
N LEU A 26 9.86 -3.54 7.72
CA LEU A 26 10.83 -3.89 6.70
C LEU A 26 12.10 -3.03 6.81
N LEU A 27 11.95 -1.70 6.89
CA LEU A 27 13.08 -0.78 7.00
C LEU A 27 13.89 -1.01 8.29
N LYS A 28 13.21 -1.30 9.40
CA LYS A 28 13.86 -1.66 10.67
C LYS A 28 14.67 -2.96 10.54
N ARG A 29 14.12 -3.96 9.85
CA ARG A 29 14.81 -5.23 9.59
C ARG A 29 16.03 -5.03 8.68
N LEU A 30 15.89 -4.25 7.60
CA LEU A 30 16.99 -3.91 6.68
C LEU A 30 18.11 -3.11 7.36
N ARG A 31 17.75 -2.19 8.28
CA ARG A 31 18.73 -1.47 9.10
C ARG A 31 19.55 -2.42 9.98
N GLY A 32 18.92 -3.48 10.47
CA GLY A 32 19.55 -4.47 11.35
C GLY A 32 20.18 -3.81 12.59
N ARG A 33 21.48 -4.02 12.77
CA ARG A 33 22.24 -3.47 13.92
C ARG A 33 22.77 -2.05 13.70
N VAL A 34 22.63 -1.47 12.50
CA VAL A 34 23.08 -0.11 12.21
C VAL A 34 22.25 0.88 13.04
N SER A 35 22.90 1.81 13.75
CA SER A 35 22.18 2.80 14.56
C SER A 35 21.44 3.80 13.68
N LEU A 36 20.32 4.36 14.16
CA LEU A 36 19.61 5.43 13.42
C LEU A 36 20.48 6.66 13.15
N ARG A 37 21.43 6.97 14.07
CA ARG A 37 22.41 8.04 13.89
C ARG A 37 23.35 7.76 12.73
N GLU A 38 23.77 6.51 12.56
CA GLU A 38 24.60 6.10 11.44
C GLU A 38 23.85 6.18 10.11
N VAL A 39 22.59 5.72 10.07
CA VAL A 39 21.72 5.89 8.90
C VAL A 39 21.55 7.38 8.57
N THR A 40 21.38 8.22 9.58
CA THR A 40 21.29 9.69 9.43
C THR A 40 22.55 10.24 8.78
N ARG A 41 23.73 9.85 9.27
CA ARG A 41 25.02 10.30 8.72
C ARG A 41 25.18 9.94 7.24
N ARG A 42 24.73 8.74 6.84
CA ARG A 42 24.88 8.24 5.46
C ARG A 42 23.83 8.79 4.49
N THR A 43 22.62 9.14 4.96
CA THR A 43 21.49 9.51 4.09
C THR A 43 21.06 10.97 4.20
N GLY A 44 21.45 11.65 5.28
CA GLY A 44 20.95 12.97 5.66
C GLY A 44 19.49 12.97 6.17
N VAL A 45 18.88 11.80 6.38
CA VAL A 45 17.51 11.70 6.93
C VAL A 45 17.58 11.66 8.45
N SER A 46 16.84 12.54 9.14
CA SER A 46 16.97 12.68 10.59
C SER A 46 16.61 11.40 11.37
N SER A 47 17.33 11.11 12.46
CA SER A 47 17.06 9.94 13.31
C SER A 47 15.63 9.92 13.88
N SER A 48 15.07 11.11 14.17
CA SER A 48 13.68 11.24 14.62
C SER A 48 12.70 10.76 13.55
N TYR A 49 12.85 11.23 12.32
CA TYR A 49 11.98 10.84 11.21
C TYR A 49 12.13 9.36 10.86
N LEU A 50 13.37 8.83 10.84
CA LEU A 50 13.61 7.40 10.67
C LEU A 50 12.94 6.57 11.76
N SER A 51 12.98 7.01 13.03
CA SER A 51 12.28 6.35 14.13
C SER A 51 10.76 6.39 13.98
N GLN A 52 10.20 7.49 13.45
CA GLN A 52 8.76 7.58 13.16
C GLN A 52 8.37 6.60 12.04
N ILE A 53 9.19 6.51 10.99
CA ILE A 53 8.97 5.56 9.88
C ILE A 53 9.02 4.12 10.38
N GLU A 54 10.06 3.72 11.12
CA GLU A 54 10.22 2.34 11.61
C GLU A 54 9.14 1.89 12.61
N ARG A 55 8.41 2.83 13.19
CA ARG A 55 7.26 2.56 14.08
C ARG A 55 5.91 2.69 13.36
N GLY A 56 5.91 2.96 12.05
CA GLY A 56 4.69 3.14 11.26
C GLY A 56 3.95 4.47 11.54
N VAL A 57 4.56 5.41 12.27
CA VAL A 57 3.95 6.72 12.60
C VAL A 57 3.97 7.65 11.39
N SER A 58 4.93 7.49 10.48
CA SER A 58 5.06 8.33 9.30
C SER A 58 5.40 7.51 8.07
N ARG A 59 4.80 7.86 6.93
CA ARG A 59 5.17 7.26 5.65
C ARG A 59 6.37 8.00 5.05
N PRO A 60 7.40 7.28 4.57
CA PRO A 60 8.53 7.90 3.90
C PRO A 60 8.13 8.39 2.51
N GLY A 61 8.56 9.61 2.14
CA GLY A 61 8.44 10.09 0.75
C GLY A 61 9.41 9.38 -0.20
N ALA A 62 9.14 9.44 -1.51
CA ALA A 62 9.91 8.70 -2.53
C ALA A 62 11.43 8.96 -2.48
N ILE A 63 11.86 10.20 -2.22
CA ILE A 63 13.29 10.55 -2.11
C ILE A 63 13.95 9.80 -0.94
N VAL A 64 13.27 9.76 0.21
CA VAL A 64 13.78 9.08 1.41
C VAL A 64 13.82 7.57 1.19
N VAL A 65 12.79 7.02 0.54
CA VAL A 65 12.77 5.60 0.15
C VAL A 65 13.96 5.25 -0.73
N ARG A 66 14.26 6.06 -1.77
CA ARG A 66 15.40 5.82 -2.67
C ARG A 66 16.74 5.84 -1.93
N LYS A 67 16.95 6.84 -1.05
CA LYS A 67 18.16 6.93 -0.22
C LYS A 67 18.34 5.70 0.68
N LEU A 68 17.25 5.20 1.27
CA LEU A 68 17.28 4.01 2.12
C LEU A 68 17.50 2.73 1.30
N ALA A 69 16.91 2.63 0.11
CA ALA A 69 17.12 1.51 -0.80
C ALA A 69 18.60 1.39 -1.21
N GLU A 70 19.22 2.52 -1.56
CA GLU A 70 20.64 2.60 -1.87
C GLU A 70 21.51 2.20 -0.68
N LEU A 71 21.22 2.75 0.50
CA LEU A 71 21.94 2.43 1.74
C LEU A 71 21.90 0.93 2.09
N TYR A 72 20.72 0.32 1.94
CA TYR A 72 20.47 -1.08 2.30
C TYR A 72 20.71 -2.06 1.16
N HIS A 73 21.14 -1.58 -0.01
CA HIS A 73 21.42 -2.38 -1.20
C HIS A 73 20.23 -3.25 -1.63
N VAL A 74 19.03 -2.66 -1.64
CA VAL A 74 17.79 -3.31 -2.08
C VAL A 74 17.21 -2.61 -3.31
N ASP A 75 16.34 -3.30 -4.04
CA ASP A 75 15.68 -2.72 -5.20
C ASP A 75 14.78 -1.53 -4.81
N SER A 76 15.09 -0.38 -5.41
CA SER A 76 14.40 0.88 -5.08
C SER A 76 12.96 0.90 -5.55
N LEU A 77 12.66 0.27 -6.69
CA LEU A 77 11.31 0.24 -7.25
C LEU A 77 10.38 -0.58 -6.37
N GLU A 78 10.86 -1.72 -5.90
CA GLU A 78 10.14 -2.59 -4.99
C GLU A 78 9.91 -1.92 -3.63
N LEU A 79 10.91 -1.23 -3.10
CA LEU A 79 10.76 -0.47 -1.85
C LEU A 79 9.79 0.70 -2.02
N LEU A 80 9.79 1.38 -3.17
CA LEU A 80 8.84 2.43 -3.52
C LEU A 80 7.41 1.89 -3.59
N LYS A 81 7.20 0.74 -4.24
CA LYS A 81 5.89 0.07 -4.29
C LYS A 81 5.37 -0.22 -2.89
N ARG A 82 6.19 -0.83 -2.03
CA ARG A 82 5.83 -1.12 -0.63
C ARG A 82 5.55 0.15 0.19
N ALA A 83 6.23 1.25 -0.13
CA ALA A 83 5.98 2.56 0.49
C ALA A 83 4.75 3.30 -0.08
N GLY A 84 4.03 2.71 -1.06
CA GLY A 84 2.87 3.32 -1.70
C GLY A 84 3.18 4.27 -2.86
N HIS A 85 4.45 4.36 -3.27
CA HIS A 85 4.92 5.17 -4.41
C HIS A 85 5.06 4.36 -5.71
N GLY A 86 4.32 3.26 -5.81
CA GLY A 86 4.30 2.42 -7.00
C GLY A 86 3.68 3.14 -8.21
N PRO A 87 3.91 2.64 -9.42
CA PRO A 87 3.26 3.15 -10.62
C PRO A 87 1.74 3.13 -10.43
N GLN A 88 1.11 4.25 -10.77
CA GLN A 88 -0.35 4.34 -10.81
C GLN A 88 -0.84 3.84 -12.18
N PRO A 89 -2.05 3.26 -12.25
CA PRO A 89 -2.71 3.01 -13.52
C PRO A 89 -2.73 4.28 -14.36
N ASP A 90 -2.64 4.14 -15.68
CA ASP A 90 -2.90 5.26 -16.60
C ASP A 90 -4.30 5.81 -16.28
N PRO A 91 -4.42 7.10 -15.87
CA PRO A 91 -5.71 7.70 -15.54
C PRO A 91 -6.72 7.69 -16.68
N TYR A 92 -6.25 7.53 -17.93
CA TYR A 92 -7.08 7.47 -19.13
C TYR A 92 -7.36 6.04 -19.62
N SER A 93 -6.86 5.03 -18.91
CA SER A 93 -7.26 3.64 -19.18
C SER A 93 -8.76 3.47 -18.91
N ASN A 94 -9.41 2.60 -19.70
CA ASN A 94 -10.83 2.26 -19.49
C ASN A 94 -11.10 1.84 -18.03
N GLU A 95 -10.19 1.03 -17.47
CA GLU A 95 -10.25 0.56 -16.09
C GLU A 95 -10.21 1.72 -15.07
N ALA A 96 -9.34 2.72 -15.27
CA ALA A 96 -9.29 3.89 -14.40
C ALA A 96 -10.56 4.75 -14.52
N MET A 97 -11.13 4.85 -15.71
CA MET A 97 -12.40 5.55 -15.94
C MET A 97 -13.58 4.84 -15.27
N ASP A 98 -13.59 3.51 -15.27
CA ASP A 98 -14.60 2.69 -14.58
C ASP A 98 -14.52 2.88 -13.07
N VAL A 99 -13.30 2.84 -12.51
CA VAL A 99 -13.05 3.17 -11.10
C VAL A 99 -13.53 4.57 -10.75
N GLU A 100 -13.27 5.57 -11.61
CA GLU A 100 -13.73 6.94 -11.42
C GLU A 100 -15.26 7.04 -11.41
N ARG A 101 -15.95 6.35 -12.34
CA ARG A 101 -17.41 6.32 -12.39
C ARG A 101 -18.00 5.67 -11.13
N ALA A 102 -17.49 4.51 -10.73
CA ALA A 102 -17.92 3.82 -9.52
C ALA A 102 -17.65 4.66 -8.26
N TYR A 103 -16.49 5.30 -8.18
CA TYR A 103 -16.13 6.18 -7.06
C TYR A 103 -17.10 7.37 -6.93
N ARG A 104 -17.51 7.99 -8.04
CA ARG A 104 -18.53 9.05 -8.01
C ARG A 104 -19.89 8.55 -7.54
N PHE A 105 -20.27 7.33 -7.89
CA PHE A 105 -21.50 6.71 -7.39
C PHE A 105 -21.46 6.54 -5.86
N VAL A 106 -20.34 6.06 -5.31
CA VAL A 106 -20.14 5.93 -3.86
C VAL A 106 -20.28 7.29 -3.15
N LEU A 107 -19.67 8.34 -3.70
CA LEU A 107 -19.75 9.69 -3.13
C LEU A 107 -21.15 10.31 -3.20
N ALA A 108 -21.99 9.87 -4.13
CA ALA A 108 -23.36 10.35 -4.25
C ALA A 108 -24.32 9.68 -3.26
N ASP A 109 -23.92 8.59 -2.59
CA ASP A 109 -24.74 7.91 -1.60
C ASP A 109 -24.81 8.71 -0.28
N PRO A 110 -26.00 9.18 0.15
CA PRO A 110 -26.14 9.93 1.40
C PRO A 110 -25.73 9.15 2.66
N ALA A 111 -25.73 7.81 2.61
CA ALA A 111 -25.29 6.96 3.70
C ALA A 111 -23.75 6.85 3.78
N PHE A 112 -23.03 7.20 2.71
CA PHE A 112 -21.58 7.16 2.70
C PHE A 112 -21.00 8.33 3.51
N ARG A 113 -20.59 8.03 4.74
CA ARG A 113 -19.90 9.01 5.60
C ARG A 113 -18.43 9.06 5.19
N VAL A 114 -18.07 10.10 4.43
CA VAL A 114 -16.66 10.44 4.21
C VAL A 114 -16.06 10.79 5.56
N GLY A 115 -15.16 9.94 6.06
CA GLY A 115 -14.36 10.25 7.25
C GLY A 115 -13.31 11.31 6.93
N THR A 116 -12.05 11.04 7.26
CA THR A 116 -10.95 11.92 6.88
C THR A 116 -10.78 11.92 5.36
N ARG A 117 -11.12 13.05 4.72
CA ARG A 117 -10.81 13.26 3.30
C ARG A 117 -9.28 13.36 3.17
N PRO A 118 -8.64 12.54 2.33
CA PRO A 118 -7.19 12.64 2.16
C PRO A 118 -6.84 14.01 1.57
N ASP A 119 -5.75 14.59 2.06
CA ASP A 119 -5.22 15.83 1.51
C ASP A 119 -4.71 15.58 0.09
N GLY A 120 -5.29 16.29 -0.89
CA GLY A 120 -4.91 16.22 -2.30
C GLY A 120 -5.74 15.25 -3.16
N PRO A 121 -5.41 15.15 -4.47
CA PRO A 121 -6.14 14.29 -5.39
C PRO A 121 -5.90 12.81 -5.07
N LEU A 122 -6.97 12.03 -4.99
CA LEU A 122 -6.88 10.58 -4.80
C LEU A 122 -6.35 9.90 -6.07
N THR A 123 -5.44 8.95 -5.87
CA THR A 123 -4.99 8.07 -6.93
C THR A 123 -6.08 7.09 -7.36
N VAL A 124 -5.94 6.51 -8.55
CA VAL A 124 -6.88 5.49 -9.07
C VAL A 124 -6.98 4.30 -8.09
N ASN A 125 -5.86 3.85 -7.54
CA ASN A 125 -5.86 2.75 -6.57
C ASN A 125 -6.59 3.09 -5.27
N ALA A 126 -6.44 4.32 -4.77
CA ALA A 126 -7.15 4.76 -3.57
C ALA A 126 -8.67 4.83 -3.82
N LYS A 127 -9.09 5.32 -4.99
CA LYS A 127 -10.50 5.34 -5.39
C LYS A 127 -11.07 3.92 -5.50
N ARG A 128 -10.34 3.00 -6.14
CA ARG A 128 -10.72 1.59 -6.25
C ARG A 128 -10.93 0.96 -4.88
N PHE A 129 -9.98 1.15 -3.97
CA PHE A 129 -10.09 0.64 -2.60
C PHE A 129 -11.37 1.12 -1.91
N ILE A 130 -11.74 2.39 -2.05
CA ILE A 130 -12.98 2.93 -1.49
C ILE A 130 -14.21 2.25 -2.12
N VAL A 131 -14.21 2.06 -3.44
CA VAL A 131 -15.28 1.37 -4.17
C VAL A 131 -15.44 -0.07 -3.68
N GLU A 132 -14.36 -0.85 -3.64
CA GLU A 132 -14.38 -2.25 -3.18
C GLU A 132 -14.85 -2.37 -1.72
N MET A 133 -14.43 -1.45 -0.86
CA MET A 133 -14.90 -1.42 0.53
C MET A 133 -16.39 -1.12 0.60
N TYR A 134 -16.89 -0.16 -0.18
CA TYR A 134 -18.31 0.15 -0.26
C TYR A 134 -19.12 -1.05 -0.80
N GLU A 135 -18.65 -1.73 -1.84
CA GLU A 135 -19.26 -2.95 -2.37
C GLU A 135 -19.37 -4.05 -1.30
N LYS A 136 -18.29 -4.29 -0.54
CA LYS A 136 -18.28 -5.28 0.55
C LYS A 136 -19.29 -4.95 1.65
N PHE A 137 -19.41 -3.68 2.03
CA PHE A 137 -20.34 -3.26 3.09
C PHE A 137 -21.80 -3.20 2.64
N THR A 138 -22.06 -2.95 1.36
CA THR A 138 -23.42 -2.80 0.82
C THR A 138 -23.94 -4.03 0.06
N GLY A 139 -23.06 -4.97 -0.27
CA GLY A 139 -23.36 -6.12 -1.14
C GLY A 139 -23.54 -5.74 -2.62
N LYS A 140 -23.32 -4.48 -3.00
CA LYS A 140 -23.45 -4.01 -4.39
C LYS A 140 -22.21 -4.37 -5.21
N ARG A 141 -22.37 -4.42 -6.54
CA ARG A 141 -21.28 -4.58 -7.53
C ARG A 141 -21.33 -3.40 -8.49
N LEU A 142 -20.27 -2.60 -8.49
CA LEU A 142 -20.07 -1.36 -9.24
C LEU A 142 -18.91 -1.49 -10.24
N LEU A 143 -17.90 -2.30 -9.93
CA LEU A 143 -16.86 -2.70 -10.89
C LEU A 143 -17.29 -4.00 -11.60
N GLN A 144 -17.17 -4.03 -12.92
CA GLN A 144 -17.48 -5.17 -13.79
C GLN A 144 -16.21 -5.80 -14.35
#